data_AF-A0A7V0S782-F1
#
_entry.id   AF-A0A7V0S782-F1
#
_cell.length_a   1.000
_cell.length_b   1.000
_cell.length_c   1.000
_cell.angle_alpha   90.00
_cell.angle_beta   90.00
_cell.angle_gamma   90.00
#
_symmetry.space_group_name_H-M   'P 1'
#
loop_
_entity.id
_entity.type
_entity.pdbx_description
1 polymer ?
#
loop_
_entity_poly.entity_id
_entity_poly.type
_entity_poly.pdbx_seq_one_letter_code
_entity_poly.pdbx_strand_id
1 'polypeptide(L)'
;MIQSILIATGFITITGLTLALLLVLAERRILNYGECEISINNGEKELTVQGGATLLASLAENDIFIPSACGGRGSCAYCKLRVLAGGGVISPVEEPYLSNEERKNGVRLSCQVKVRNDLQIEIPKELFSVCRFSGIIEYKKPLTYDIIELRIRLKQPESIDFVAGQYIQLESAEYKGRESVMRAYSIASVPADNRSIDLNIRLVPDGICTTWVFEVLKEGQAVHFTGPYGEFRLSDTDAPIICIAGGSGMAPIWSIIRDMKDRKIERETTYFFGARSQADLFYLEELRQLEKVLPWFTFIPALSAEPENSDWKGERGLITDVVSRHFPDCSRHEAYLCGSPGMIDACVAVLTKAGMPEDKILYDKFT
;
A
#
# COMPACT_ATOMS: atom_id res chain seq x y z
N MET A 1 -55.09 29.78 -14.16
CA MET A 1 -54.15 29.30 -13.12
C MET A 1 -53.79 27.82 -13.31
N ILE A 2 -54.74 26.89 -13.21
CA ILE A 2 -54.50 25.44 -13.41
C ILE A 2 -53.92 25.12 -14.80
N GLN A 3 -54.46 25.74 -15.86
CA GLN A 3 -53.98 25.54 -17.23
C GLN A 3 -52.52 26.01 -17.43
N SER A 4 -52.16 27.16 -16.85
CA SER A 4 -50.79 27.69 -16.89
C SER A 4 -49.80 26.79 -16.13
N ILE A 5 -50.22 26.24 -14.98
CA ILE A 5 -49.43 25.27 -14.21
C ILE A 5 -49.24 23.98 -15.01
N LEU A 6 -50.31 23.44 -15.63
CA LEU A 6 -50.22 22.22 -16.44
C LEU A 6 -49.30 22.38 -17.66
N ILE A 7 -49.35 23.54 -18.33
CA ILE A 7 -48.47 23.82 -19.48
C ILE A 7 -47.01 23.94 -19.03
N ALA A 8 -46.74 24.67 -17.94
CA ALA A 8 -45.39 24.82 -17.41
C ALA A 8 -44.79 23.48 -16.94
N THR A 9 -45.56 22.70 -16.18
CA THR A 9 -45.14 21.36 -15.74
C THR A 9 -44.92 20.42 -16.92
N GLY A 10 -45.83 20.41 -17.90
CA GLY A 10 -45.68 19.61 -19.12
C GLY A 10 -44.40 19.97 -19.89
N PHE A 11 -44.11 21.26 -20.05
CA PHE A 11 -42.90 21.73 -20.72
C PHE A 11 -41.62 21.31 -19.99
N ILE A 12 -41.56 21.45 -18.66
CA ILE A 12 -40.40 21.03 -17.85
C ILE A 12 -40.20 19.51 -17.93
N THR A 13 -41.27 18.72 -17.82
CA THR A 13 -41.19 17.27 -17.91
C THR A 13 -40.73 16.80 -19.29
N ILE A 14 -41.27 17.40 -20.37
CA ILE A 14 -40.89 17.06 -21.75
C ILE A 14 -39.43 17.44 -22.01
N THR A 15 -39.00 18.64 -21.61
CA THR A 15 -37.61 19.06 -21.80
C THR A 15 -36.64 18.21 -20.98
N GLY A 16 -36.97 17.90 -19.73
CA GLY A 16 -36.20 16.99 -18.89
C GLY A 16 -36.08 15.58 -19.47
N LEU A 17 -37.19 14.99 -19.93
CA LEU A 17 -37.18 13.68 -20.58
C LEU A 17 -36.41 13.70 -21.90
N THR A 18 -36.53 14.76 -22.69
CA THR A 18 -35.81 14.90 -23.95
C THR A 18 -34.30 14.99 -23.71
N LEU A 19 -33.87 15.77 -22.70
CA LEU A 19 -32.47 15.86 -22.31
C LEU A 19 -31.95 14.52 -21.79
N ALA A 20 -32.71 13.83 -20.93
CA ALA A 20 -32.34 12.50 -20.45
C ALA A 20 -32.20 11.49 -21.59
N LEU A 21 -33.13 11.50 -22.56
CA LEU A 21 -33.08 10.64 -23.73
C LEU A 21 -31.87 10.95 -24.62
N LEU A 22 -31.56 12.23 -24.83
CA LEU A 22 -30.39 12.66 -25.59
C LEU A 22 -29.10 12.22 -24.90
N LEU A 23 -29.02 12.32 -23.58
CA LEU A 23 -27.86 11.84 -22.81
C LEU A 23 -27.70 10.32 -22.93
N VAL A 24 -28.78 9.55 -22.81
CA VAL A 24 -28.75 8.08 -22.99
C VAL A 24 -28.34 7.69 -24.42
N LEU A 25 -28.83 8.43 -25.43
CA LEU A 25 -28.45 8.20 -26.83
C LEU A 25 -26.99 8.57 -27.10
N ALA A 26 -26.52 9.68 -26.54
CA ALA A 26 -25.12 10.10 -26.62
C ALA A 26 -24.21 9.08 -25.94
N GLU A 27 -24.59 8.57 -24.77
CA GLU A 27 -23.87 7.52 -24.06
C GLU A 27 -23.79 6.25 -24.92
N ARG A 28 -24.93 5.79 -25.47
CA ARG A 28 -24.97 4.58 -26.31
C ARG A 28 -24.20 4.68 -27.63
N ARG A 29 -24.03 5.88 -28.20
CA ARG A 29 -23.38 6.05 -29.52
C ARG A 29 -21.98 6.63 -29.47
N ILE A 30 -21.67 7.47 -28.49
CA ILE A 30 -20.40 8.21 -28.40
C ILE A 30 -19.48 7.58 -27.35
N LEU A 31 -20.04 7.01 -26.27
CA LEU A 31 -19.29 6.40 -25.17
C LEU A 31 -19.26 4.87 -25.22
N ASN A 32 -19.90 4.26 -26.21
CA ASN A 32 -19.87 2.81 -26.39
C ASN A 32 -18.67 2.43 -27.26
N TYR A 33 -17.55 2.13 -26.60
CA TYR A 33 -16.32 1.68 -27.25
C TYR A 33 -16.38 0.22 -27.72
N GLY A 34 -17.50 -0.48 -27.45
CA GLY A 34 -17.68 -1.89 -27.78
C GLY A 34 -16.92 -2.82 -26.84
N GLU A 35 -16.94 -4.10 -27.17
CA GLU A 35 -16.08 -5.10 -26.54
C GLU A 35 -14.64 -4.91 -27.04
N CYS A 36 -13.70 -4.91 -26.10
CA CYS A 36 -12.27 -4.85 -26.37
C CYS A 36 -11.61 -6.12 -25.82
N GLU A 37 -10.64 -6.66 -26.54
CA GLU A 37 -9.83 -7.78 -26.09
C GLU A 37 -8.55 -7.28 -25.41
N ILE A 38 -8.27 -7.81 -24.22
CA ILE A 38 -7.01 -7.58 -23.51
C ILE A 38 -6.22 -8.88 -23.51
N SER A 39 -5.13 -8.91 -24.27
CA SER A 39 -4.17 -10.02 -24.28
C SER A 39 -3.07 -9.75 -23.25
N ILE A 40 -2.90 -10.69 -22.32
CA ILE A 40 -1.93 -10.60 -21.23
C ILE A 40 -0.81 -11.61 -21.48
N ASN A 41 0.44 -11.14 -21.37
CA ASN A 41 1.66 -11.96 -21.51
C ASN A 41 1.68 -12.80 -22.81
N ASN A 42 1.39 -12.16 -23.94
CA ASN A 42 1.33 -12.79 -25.27
C ASN A 42 0.31 -13.94 -25.37
N GLY A 43 -0.88 -13.77 -24.77
CA GLY A 43 -1.97 -14.74 -24.85
C GLY A 43 -1.98 -15.80 -23.74
N GLU A 44 -1.20 -15.64 -22.67
CA GLU A 44 -1.28 -16.50 -21.48
C GLU A 44 -2.67 -16.38 -20.81
N LYS A 45 -3.28 -15.19 -20.89
CA LYS A 45 -4.67 -14.94 -20.50
C LYS A 45 -5.29 -13.90 -21.43
N GLU A 46 -6.52 -14.16 -21.86
CA GLU A 46 -7.29 -13.25 -22.71
C GLU A 46 -8.56 -12.85 -21.95
N LEU A 47 -8.86 -11.54 -21.96
CA LEU A 47 -10.05 -10.98 -21.33
C LEU A 47 -10.86 -10.21 -22.36
N THR A 48 -12.16 -10.44 -22.39
CA THR A 48 -13.11 -9.62 -23.15
C THR A 48 -13.77 -8.66 -22.17
N VAL A 49 -13.55 -7.36 -22.36
CA VAL A 49 -14.08 -6.32 -21.46
C VAL A 49 -14.86 -5.26 -22.22
N GLN A 50 -15.81 -4.62 -21.56
CA GLN A 50 -16.50 -3.45 -22.11
C GLN A 50 -15.56 -2.24 -22.08
N GLY A 51 -15.36 -1.59 -23.23
CA GLY A 51 -14.51 -0.41 -23.31
C GLY A 51 -15.12 0.81 -22.59
N GLY A 52 -14.25 1.73 -22.15
CA GLY A 52 -14.60 2.97 -21.44
C GLY A 52 -14.07 3.04 -20.00
N ALA A 53 -13.89 1.88 -19.35
CA ALA A 53 -13.27 1.77 -18.04
C ALA A 53 -11.74 1.99 -18.10
N THR A 54 -11.12 2.17 -16.94
CA THR A 54 -9.65 2.18 -16.84
C THR A 54 -9.13 0.76 -16.91
N LEU A 55 -7.91 0.57 -17.41
CA LEU A 55 -7.28 -0.74 -17.45
C LEU A 55 -7.19 -1.36 -16.05
N LEU A 56 -6.91 -0.57 -15.02
CA LEU A 56 -6.94 -1.03 -13.62
C LEU A 56 -8.31 -1.62 -13.23
N ALA A 57 -9.40 -0.93 -13.56
CA ALA A 57 -10.75 -1.38 -13.20
C ALA A 57 -11.14 -2.62 -14.00
N SER A 58 -10.91 -2.62 -15.31
CA SER A 58 -11.20 -3.77 -16.19
C SER A 58 -10.44 -5.04 -15.77
N LEU A 59 -9.19 -4.90 -15.33
CA LEU A 59 -8.41 -6.03 -14.79
C LEU A 59 -8.98 -6.51 -13.44
N ALA A 60 -9.32 -5.58 -12.54
CA ALA A 60 -9.88 -5.92 -11.23
C ALA A 60 -11.25 -6.62 -11.33
N GLU A 61 -12.09 -6.24 -12.29
CA GLU A 61 -13.38 -6.91 -12.59
C GLU A 61 -13.21 -8.36 -13.08
N ASN A 62 -12.02 -8.71 -13.58
CA ASN A 62 -11.67 -10.04 -14.08
C ASN A 62 -10.67 -10.76 -13.16
N ASP A 63 -10.69 -10.43 -11.87
CA ASP A 63 -9.85 -11.02 -10.82
C ASP A 63 -8.34 -10.90 -11.07
N ILE A 64 -7.91 -9.84 -11.75
CA ILE A 64 -6.49 -9.48 -11.91
C ILE A 64 -6.24 -8.17 -11.18
N PHE A 65 -5.63 -8.25 -10.01
CA PHE A 65 -5.45 -7.08 -9.17
C PHE A 65 -4.05 -6.49 -9.35
N ILE A 66 -3.99 -5.31 -9.96
CA ILE A 66 -2.76 -4.53 -10.10
C ILE A 66 -2.61 -3.63 -8.85
N PRO A 67 -1.41 -3.54 -8.25
CA PRO A 67 -1.20 -2.75 -7.04
C PRO A 67 -1.58 -1.28 -7.26
N SER A 68 -2.35 -0.68 -6.34
CA SER A 68 -2.79 0.72 -6.46
C SER A 68 -3.11 1.36 -5.11
N ALA A 69 -2.10 1.88 -4.40
CA ALA A 69 -2.30 2.45 -3.05
C ALA A 69 -3.27 3.64 -3.04
N CYS A 70 -3.32 4.42 -4.12
CA CYS A 70 -4.19 5.58 -4.26
C CYS A 70 -5.62 5.27 -4.74
N GLY A 71 -5.96 4.00 -5.01
CA GLY A 71 -7.27 3.61 -5.54
C GLY A 71 -7.54 4.16 -6.95
N GLY A 72 -6.49 4.28 -7.77
CA GLY A 72 -6.61 4.70 -9.17
C GLY A 72 -6.62 6.20 -9.44
N ARG A 73 -6.26 7.03 -8.45
CA ARG A 73 -6.17 8.50 -8.59
C ARG A 73 -4.92 9.01 -9.31
N GLY A 74 -3.99 8.12 -9.68
CA GLY A 74 -2.78 8.49 -10.42
C GLY A 74 -1.70 9.20 -9.58
N SER A 75 -1.65 9.00 -8.27
CA SER A 75 -0.70 9.69 -7.37
C SER A 75 0.38 8.83 -6.75
N CYS A 76 0.25 7.50 -6.74
CA CYS A 76 1.21 6.59 -6.08
C CYS A 76 2.16 5.86 -7.03
N ALA A 77 1.86 5.84 -8.33
CA ALA A 77 2.61 5.11 -9.36
C ALA A 77 2.82 3.59 -9.15
N TYR A 78 2.19 2.94 -8.16
CA TYR A 78 2.30 1.48 -7.97
C TYR A 78 1.62 0.65 -9.05
N CYS A 79 0.69 1.23 -9.81
CA CYS A 79 -0.04 0.54 -10.86
C CYS A 79 0.70 0.49 -12.21
N LYS A 80 2.04 0.52 -12.17
CA LYS A 80 2.88 0.42 -13.36
C LYS A 80 2.76 -0.98 -13.97
N LEU A 81 2.54 -1.03 -15.28
CA LEU A 81 2.61 -2.25 -16.09
C LEU A 81 3.10 -1.90 -17.49
N ARG A 82 3.45 -2.90 -18.30
CA ARG A 82 3.85 -2.67 -19.70
C ARG A 82 2.65 -2.83 -20.61
N VAL A 83 2.45 -1.85 -21.49
CA VAL A 83 1.47 -1.88 -22.57
C VAL A 83 2.23 -1.93 -23.89
N LEU A 84 2.16 -3.08 -24.56
CA LEU A 84 2.84 -3.37 -25.82
C LEU A 84 2.11 -2.74 -27.01
N ALA A 85 0.77 -2.74 -26.96
CA ALA A 85 -0.09 -2.15 -28.00
C ALA A 85 -1.39 -1.62 -27.40
N GLY A 86 -1.97 -0.61 -28.06
CA GLY A 86 -3.33 -0.13 -27.75
C GLY A 86 -3.45 0.87 -26.58
N GLY A 87 -2.36 1.22 -25.89
CA GLY A 87 -2.39 2.09 -24.70
C GLY A 87 -2.57 3.61 -24.95
N GLY A 88 -2.69 4.03 -26.21
CA GLY A 88 -2.81 5.45 -26.58
C GLY A 88 -1.60 6.31 -26.15
N VAL A 89 -1.79 7.62 -26.04
CA VAL A 89 -0.76 8.58 -25.62
C VAL A 89 -0.58 8.58 -24.10
N ILE A 90 0.65 8.85 -23.63
CA ILE A 90 0.95 9.05 -22.21
C ILE A 90 0.22 10.30 -21.74
N SER A 91 -0.54 10.17 -20.66
CA SER A 91 -1.27 11.29 -20.08
C SER A 91 -0.35 12.21 -19.25
N PRO A 92 -0.70 13.50 -19.08
CA PRO A 92 0.07 14.42 -18.22
C PRO A 92 0.16 13.98 -16.75
N VAL A 93 -0.77 13.13 -16.30
CA VAL A 93 -0.76 12.54 -14.95
C VAL A 93 0.29 11.45 -14.82
N GLU A 94 0.52 10.68 -15.89
CA GLU A 94 1.54 9.63 -15.92
C GLU A 94 2.96 10.20 -16.04
N GLU A 95 3.11 11.30 -16.76
CA GLU A 95 4.40 11.83 -17.17
C GLU A 95 5.43 12.04 -16.04
N PRO A 96 5.06 12.59 -14.86
CA PRO A 96 6.00 12.79 -13.76
C PRO A 96 6.51 11.48 -13.12
N TYR A 97 5.81 10.37 -13.31
CA TYR A 97 6.12 9.09 -12.67
C TYR A 97 6.86 8.11 -13.59
N LEU A 98 7.05 8.47 -14.87
CA LEU A 98 7.67 7.61 -15.87
C LEU A 98 9.03 8.15 -16.31
N SER A 99 10.08 7.36 -16.10
CA SER A 99 11.42 7.62 -16.62
C SER A 99 11.47 7.51 -18.15
N ASN A 100 12.48 8.10 -18.79
CA ASN A 100 12.64 8.01 -20.25
C ASN A 100 12.79 6.56 -20.74
N GLU A 101 13.39 5.69 -19.94
CA GLU A 101 13.54 4.27 -20.25
C GLU A 101 12.20 3.53 -20.10
N GLU A 102 11.47 3.80 -19.03
CA GLU A 102 10.12 3.26 -18.81
C GLU A 102 9.17 3.63 -19.96
N ARG A 103 9.21 4.88 -20.42
CA ARG A 103 8.41 5.35 -21.57
C ARG A 103 8.76 4.59 -22.86
N LYS A 104 10.05 4.34 -23.12
CA LYS A 104 10.52 3.56 -24.29
C LYS A 104 10.09 2.09 -24.21
N ASN A 105 10.06 1.53 -23.00
CA ASN A 105 9.67 0.14 -22.76
C ASN A 105 8.14 -0.07 -22.66
N GLY A 106 7.35 0.97 -22.94
CA GLY A 106 5.89 0.92 -22.94
C GLY A 106 5.28 0.85 -21.54
N VAL A 107 6.00 1.26 -20.50
CA VAL A 107 5.45 1.30 -19.13
C VAL A 107 4.40 2.40 -19.01
N ARG A 108 3.25 2.06 -18.44
CA ARG A 108 2.08 2.94 -18.26
C ARG A 108 1.49 2.76 -16.86
N LEU A 109 0.71 3.74 -16.40
CA LEU A 109 -0.09 3.59 -15.19
C LEU A 109 -1.46 3.01 -15.54
N SER A 110 -1.74 1.78 -15.15
CA SER A 110 -2.98 1.07 -15.50
C SER A 110 -4.25 1.83 -15.07
N CYS A 111 -4.18 2.63 -14.00
CA CYS A 111 -5.31 3.45 -13.57
C CYS A 111 -5.62 4.64 -14.49
N GLN A 112 -4.65 5.09 -15.29
CA GLN A 112 -4.83 6.24 -16.20
C GLN A 112 -5.04 5.79 -17.66
N VAL A 113 -4.67 4.56 -18.01
CA VAL A 113 -4.96 3.98 -19.32
C VAL A 113 -6.45 3.66 -19.42
N LYS A 114 -7.12 4.20 -20.45
CA LYS A 114 -8.52 3.89 -20.77
C LYS A 114 -8.60 2.81 -21.83
N VAL A 115 -9.42 1.79 -21.60
CA VAL A 115 -9.67 0.72 -22.58
C VAL A 115 -10.61 1.26 -23.66
N ARG A 116 -10.10 1.53 -24.85
CA ARG A 116 -10.89 2.06 -26.00
C ARG A 116 -10.80 1.20 -27.25
N ASN A 117 -9.85 0.28 -27.28
CA ASN A 117 -9.52 -0.65 -28.34
C ASN A 117 -8.78 -1.82 -27.68
N ASP A 118 -8.50 -2.86 -28.47
CA ASP A 118 -7.76 -4.03 -28.00
C ASP A 118 -6.38 -3.63 -27.46
N LEU A 119 -5.98 -4.29 -26.38
CA LEU A 119 -4.76 -4.01 -25.62
C LEU A 119 -3.90 -5.25 -25.55
N GLN A 120 -2.60 -5.06 -25.69
CA GLN A 120 -1.60 -6.08 -25.36
C GLN A 120 -0.80 -5.58 -24.18
N ILE A 121 -0.81 -6.32 -23.08
CA ILE A 121 -0.14 -5.95 -21.84
C ILE A 121 0.76 -7.06 -21.33
N GLU A 122 1.74 -6.68 -20.55
CA GLU A 122 2.65 -7.59 -19.86
C GLU A 122 2.67 -7.24 -18.37
N ILE A 123 2.37 -8.24 -17.54
CA ILE A 123 2.32 -8.12 -16.09
C ILE A 123 3.18 -9.21 -15.43
N PRO A 124 3.83 -8.91 -14.29
CA PRO A 124 4.55 -9.90 -13.52
C PRO A 124 3.66 -11.09 -13.16
N LYS A 125 4.20 -12.31 -13.24
CA LYS A 125 3.41 -13.54 -13.03
C LYS A 125 2.88 -13.65 -11.60
N GLU A 126 3.57 -13.03 -10.67
CA GLU A 126 3.21 -12.91 -9.26
C GLU A 126 1.84 -12.24 -9.08
N LEU A 127 1.45 -11.34 -10.00
CA LEU A 127 0.15 -10.67 -9.93
C LEU A 127 -1.03 -11.58 -10.30
N PHE A 128 -0.80 -12.73 -10.94
CA PHE A 128 -1.85 -13.74 -11.13
C PHE A 128 -2.18 -14.50 -9.85
N SER A 129 -1.28 -14.49 -8.86
CA SER A 129 -1.49 -15.12 -7.56
C SER A 129 -2.20 -14.21 -6.56
N VAL A 130 -2.34 -12.92 -6.88
CA VAL A 130 -3.08 -11.96 -6.06
C VAL A 130 -4.57 -12.28 -6.14
N CYS A 131 -5.20 -12.42 -4.99
CA CYS A 131 -6.62 -12.70 -4.91
C CYS A 131 -7.33 -11.78 -3.92
N ARG A 132 -8.66 -11.78 -4.00
CA ARG A 132 -9.52 -11.11 -3.05
C ARG A 132 -9.77 -12.03 -1.87
N PHE A 133 -9.59 -11.49 -0.67
CA PHE A 133 -9.83 -12.16 0.59
C PHE A 133 -11.07 -11.60 1.28
N SER A 134 -11.80 -12.48 1.93
CA SER A 134 -12.74 -12.16 3.01
C SER A 134 -12.16 -12.66 4.33
N GLY A 135 -12.32 -11.86 5.37
CA GLY A 135 -11.86 -12.19 6.72
C GLY A 135 -12.80 -11.66 7.79
N ILE A 136 -12.56 -12.08 9.03
CA ILE A 136 -13.27 -11.60 10.22
C ILE A 136 -12.25 -10.94 11.14
N ILE A 137 -12.60 -9.77 11.69
CA ILE A 137 -11.78 -9.13 12.72
C ILE A 137 -11.77 -9.99 13.97
N GLU A 138 -10.62 -10.59 14.28
CA GLU A 138 -10.43 -11.42 15.47
C GLU A 138 -10.25 -10.55 16.71
N TYR A 139 -9.38 -9.54 16.62
CA TYR A 139 -9.28 -8.49 17.63
C TYR A 139 -8.85 -7.16 17.04
N LYS A 140 -9.11 -6.09 17.80
CA LYS A 140 -8.70 -4.73 17.50
C LYS A 140 -8.13 -4.09 18.77
N LYS A 141 -6.80 -4.01 18.87
CA LYS A 141 -6.09 -3.60 20.09
C LYS A 141 -5.39 -2.25 19.90
N PRO A 142 -5.57 -1.25 20.79
CA PRO A 142 -4.77 -0.04 20.75
C PRO A 142 -3.31 -0.34 21.13
N LEU A 143 -2.38 0.17 20.33
CA LEU A 143 -0.93 0.11 20.59
C LEU A 143 -0.40 1.43 21.14
N THR A 144 -0.88 2.53 20.57
CA THR A 144 -0.64 3.90 21.04
C THR A 144 -1.98 4.66 21.05
N TYR A 145 -1.94 5.97 21.26
CA TYR A 145 -3.12 6.82 21.16
C TYR A 145 -3.66 6.95 19.72
N ASP A 146 -2.84 6.71 18.69
CA ASP A 146 -3.19 6.84 17.28
C ASP A 146 -2.82 5.62 16.42
N ILE A 147 -2.33 4.52 16.99
CA ILE A 147 -2.04 3.27 16.27
C ILE A 147 -2.79 2.12 16.92
N ILE A 148 -3.42 1.30 16.09
CA ILE A 148 -4.02 0.03 16.52
C ILE A 148 -3.37 -1.14 15.80
N GLU A 149 -3.39 -2.29 16.47
CA GLU A 149 -3.19 -3.60 15.88
C GLU A 149 -4.55 -4.19 15.51
N LEU A 150 -4.72 -4.54 14.24
CA LEU A 150 -5.92 -5.17 13.71
C LEU A 150 -5.56 -6.58 13.24
N ARG A 151 -6.11 -7.60 13.90
CA ARG A 151 -5.94 -9.00 13.47
C ARG A 151 -7.15 -9.46 12.67
N ILE A 152 -6.90 -9.95 11.46
CA ILE A 152 -7.92 -10.43 10.53
C ILE A 152 -7.72 -11.93 10.35
N ARG A 153 -8.67 -12.75 10.79
CA ARG A 153 -8.69 -14.18 10.53
C ARG A 153 -9.33 -14.45 9.17
N LEU A 154 -8.64 -15.18 8.32
CA LEU A 154 -9.08 -15.44 6.95
C LEU A 154 -10.29 -16.36 6.89
N LYS A 155 -11.16 -16.12 5.91
CA LYS A 155 -12.34 -16.94 5.62
C LYS A 155 -12.28 -17.52 4.21
N GLN A 156 -12.12 -16.68 3.20
CA GLN A 156 -12.00 -17.12 1.81
C GLN A 156 -11.07 -16.19 1.04
N PRO A 157 -9.95 -16.70 0.48
CA PRO A 157 -9.33 -18.00 0.80
C PRO A 157 -9.03 -18.17 2.30
N GLU A 158 -8.87 -19.41 2.77
CA GLU A 158 -8.57 -19.71 4.19
C GLU A 158 -7.10 -19.48 4.58
N SER A 159 -6.23 -19.32 3.59
CA SER A 159 -4.80 -19.06 3.78
C SER A 159 -4.28 -18.04 2.78
N ILE A 160 -3.32 -17.24 3.21
CA ILE A 160 -2.57 -16.30 2.36
C ILE A 160 -1.11 -16.74 2.30
N ASP A 161 -0.53 -16.79 1.10
CA ASP A 161 0.91 -16.97 0.90
C ASP A 161 1.53 -15.62 0.60
N PHE A 162 2.44 -15.14 1.45
CA PHE A 162 3.07 -13.82 1.34
C PHE A 162 4.50 -13.85 1.87
N VAL A 163 5.30 -12.87 1.47
CA VAL A 163 6.66 -12.65 1.96
C VAL A 163 6.65 -11.54 3.00
N ALA A 164 7.41 -11.71 4.09
CA ALA A 164 7.53 -10.70 5.13
C ALA A 164 7.96 -9.34 4.55
N GLY A 165 7.22 -8.29 4.93
CA GLY A 165 7.37 -6.94 4.39
C GLY A 165 6.35 -6.55 3.30
N GLN A 166 5.61 -7.52 2.75
CA GLN A 166 4.50 -7.25 1.84
C GLN A 166 3.29 -6.59 2.52
N TYR A 167 2.39 -6.04 1.71
CA TYR A 167 1.17 -5.35 2.15
C TYR A 167 -0.09 -5.90 1.50
N ILE A 168 -1.24 -5.57 2.09
CA ILE A 168 -2.57 -5.82 1.53
C ILE A 168 -3.28 -4.49 1.27
N GLN A 169 -4.32 -4.51 0.46
CA GLN A 169 -5.22 -3.37 0.30
C GLN A 169 -6.56 -3.66 0.99
N LEU A 170 -6.80 -3.00 2.12
CA LEU A 170 -8.01 -3.15 2.91
C LEU A 170 -9.13 -2.27 2.34
N GLU A 171 -10.30 -2.87 2.18
CA GLU A 171 -11.51 -2.18 1.75
C GLU A 171 -12.29 -1.65 2.96
N SER A 172 -12.56 -0.35 3.00
CA SER A 172 -13.47 0.21 3.99
C SER A 172 -14.93 0.08 3.57
N ALA A 173 -15.84 -0.17 4.49
CA ALA A 173 -17.27 -0.03 4.20
C ALA A 173 -17.66 1.46 4.02
N GLU A 174 -18.76 1.71 3.32
CA GLU A 174 -19.39 3.03 3.32
C GLU A 174 -19.87 3.40 4.72
N TYR A 175 -19.60 4.64 5.15
CA TYR A 175 -20.00 5.11 6.48
C TYR A 175 -20.09 6.64 6.48
N LYS A 176 -21.03 7.20 7.24
CA LYS A 176 -21.17 8.66 7.44
C LYS A 176 -21.15 9.48 6.13
N GLY A 177 -21.74 8.94 5.06
CA GLY A 177 -21.75 9.58 3.73
C GLY A 177 -20.42 9.56 2.97
N ARG A 178 -19.44 8.77 3.42
CA ARG A 178 -18.17 8.54 2.74
C ARG A 178 -18.22 7.22 1.97
N GLU A 179 -17.81 7.28 0.70
CA GLU A 179 -17.72 6.13 -0.20
C GLU A 179 -16.62 5.15 0.26
N SER A 180 -16.78 3.88 -0.14
CA SER A 180 -15.77 2.83 0.06
C SER A 180 -14.45 3.22 -0.60
N VAL A 181 -13.33 2.93 0.08
CA VAL A 181 -11.99 3.09 -0.47
C VAL A 181 -11.11 1.89 -0.14
N MET A 182 -10.15 1.63 -1.04
CA MET A 182 -9.05 0.69 -0.82
C MET A 182 -7.82 1.45 -0.32
N ARG A 183 -7.16 0.97 0.72
CA ARG A 183 -5.89 1.52 1.21
C ARG A 183 -4.89 0.44 1.55
N ALA A 184 -3.62 0.71 1.24
CA ALA A 184 -2.52 -0.20 1.52
C ALA A 184 -2.16 -0.20 3.01
N TYR A 185 -1.96 -1.39 3.58
CA TYR A 185 -1.41 -1.60 4.92
C TYR A 185 -0.46 -2.80 4.90
N SER A 186 0.77 -2.58 5.35
CA SER A 186 1.79 -3.64 5.44
C SER A 186 1.39 -4.70 6.46
N ILE A 187 1.63 -5.96 6.12
CA ILE A 187 1.37 -7.10 6.99
C ILE A 187 2.43 -7.10 8.10
N ALA A 188 1.98 -7.14 9.35
CA ALA A 188 2.83 -7.14 10.53
C ALA A 188 3.10 -8.56 11.04
N SER A 189 2.21 -9.52 10.78
CA SER A 189 2.38 -10.94 11.13
C SER A 189 3.45 -11.62 10.28
N VAL A 190 3.91 -12.80 10.73
CA VAL A 190 4.88 -13.62 9.98
C VAL A 190 4.17 -14.47 8.92
N PRO A 191 4.81 -14.77 7.78
CA PRO A 191 4.29 -15.69 6.76
C PRO A 191 3.88 -17.07 7.28
N ALA A 192 4.53 -17.56 8.35
CA ALA A 192 4.19 -18.83 8.97
C ALA A 192 2.78 -18.84 9.60
N ASP A 193 2.25 -17.69 10.01
CA ASP A 193 0.85 -17.53 10.44
C ASP A 193 -0.04 -17.22 9.23
N ASN A 194 -0.23 -18.21 8.37
CA ASN A 194 -0.89 -18.01 7.08
C ASN A 194 -2.42 -17.97 7.14
N ARG A 195 -3.04 -18.15 8.32
CA ARG A 195 -4.50 -18.15 8.52
C ARG A 195 -5.05 -16.84 9.09
N SER A 196 -4.15 -15.96 9.52
CA SER A 196 -4.49 -14.63 10.02
C SER A 196 -3.43 -13.62 9.59
N ILE A 197 -3.83 -12.37 9.44
CA ILE A 197 -2.87 -11.27 9.23
C ILE A 197 -3.06 -10.21 10.31
N ASP A 198 -1.94 -9.65 10.77
CA ASP A 198 -1.93 -8.50 11.67
C ASP A 198 -1.57 -7.23 10.87
N LEU A 199 -2.20 -6.10 11.18
CA LEU A 199 -1.91 -4.80 10.57
C LEU A 199 -1.68 -3.75 11.67
N ASN A 200 -0.67 -2.89 11.54
CA ASN A 200 -0.54 -1.69 12.39
C ASN A 200 -1.08 -0.47 11.65
N ILE A 201 -2.26 0.00 12.04
CA ILE A 201 -2.97 1.07 11.35
C ILE A 201 -2.91 2.34 12.18
N ARG A 202 -2.30 3.39 11.61
CA ARG A 202 -2.28 4.73 12.20
C ARG A 202 -3.55 5.51 11.82
N LEU A 203 -4.14 6.21 12.78
CA LEU A 203 -5.20 7.16 12.56
C LEU A 203 -4.66 8.39 11.83
N VAL A 204 -5.00 8.51 10.56
CA VAL A 204 -4.89 9.77 9.82
C VAL A 204 -6.21 10.53 9.99
N PRO A 205 -6.19 11.76 10.58
CA PRO A 205 -7.38 12.60 10.64
C PRO A 205 -7.99 12.77 9.25
N ASP A 206 -9.31 12.67 9.16
CA ASP A 206 -10.08 12.69 7.91
C ASP A 206 -9.80 11.57 6.90
N GLY A 207 -8.83 10.68 7.16
CA GLY A 207 -8.57 9.51 6.33
C GLY A 207 -9.76 8.54 6.34
N ILE A 208 -10.36 8.27 5.18
CA ILE A 208 -11.60 7.48 5.07
C ILE A 208 -11.41 6.08 5.66
N CYS A 209 -10.39 5.34 5.23
CA CYS A 209 -10.15 3.99 5.72
C CYS A 209 -9.72 3.97 7.19
N THR A 210 -8.79 4.84 7.59
CA THR A 210 -8.26 4.88 8.97
C THR A 210 -9.34 5.29 9.98
N THR A 211 -10.14 6.31 9.70
CA THR A 211 -11.25 6.69 10.59
C THR A 211 -12.36 5.65 10.62
N TRP A 212 -12.65 4.96 9.50
CA TRP A 212 -13.56 3.79 9.51
C TRP A 212 -13.04 2.68 10.43
N VAL A 213 -11.76 2.33 10.29
CA VAL A 213 -11.11 1.33 11.16
C VAL A 213 -11.22 1.73 12.63
N PHE A 214 -10.99 2.99 12.98
CA PHE A 214 -11.00 3.45 14.37
C PHE A 214 -12.42 3.61 14.94
N GLU A 215 -13.35 4.21 14.21
CA GLU A 215 -14.64 4.65 14.72
C GLU A 215 -15.79 3.67 14.49
N VAL A 216 -15.72 2.86 13.43
CA VAL A 216 -16.85 2.06 12.95
C VAL A 216 -16.57 0.56 13.03
N LEU A 217 -15.39 0.13 12.59
CA LEU A 217 -15.02 -1.29 12.55
C LEU A 217 -14.89 -1.87 13.97
N LYS A 218 -15.56 -3.01 14.18
CA LYS A 218 -15.60 -3.75 15.45
C LYS A 218 -15.14 -5.18 15.26
N GLU A 219 -14.71 -5.79 16.37
CA GLU A 219 -14.40 -7.21 16.44
C GLU A 219 -15.62 -8.06 16.02
N GLY A 220 -15.36 -9.18 15.34
CA GLY A 220 -16.38 -10.06 14.78
C GLY A 220 -16.97 -9.61 13.43
N GLN A 221 -16.69 -8.40 12.96
CA GLN A 221 -17.18 -7.94 11.66
C GLN A 221 -16.37 -8.52 10.49
N ALA A 222 -17.03 -8.71 9.35
CA ALA A 222 -16.40 -9.13 8.12
C ALA A 222 -15.70 -7.95 7.43
N VAL A 223 -14.56 -8.23 6.81
CA VAL A 223 -13.79 -7.28 6.00
C VAL A 223 -13.32 -7.93 4.71
N HIS A 224 -13.05 -7.12 3.70
CA HIS A 224 -12.48 -7.56 2.44
C HIS A 224 -11.15 -6.86 2.19
N PHE A 225 -10.23 -7.56 1.57
CA PHE A 225 -8.97 -6.99 1.13
C PHE A 225 -8.45 -7.74 -0.10
N THR A 226 -7.44 -7.18 -0.77
CA THR A 226 -6.71 -7.86 -1.85
C THR A 226 -5.23 -7.90 -1.52
N GLY A 227 -4.50 -8.89 -2.02
CA GLY A 227 -3.06 -9.01 -1.82
C GLY A 227 -2.56 -10.46 -1.96
N PRO A 228 -1.32 -10.73 -1.50
CA PRO A 228 -0.35 -9.74 -1.04
C PRO A 228 0.26 -8.92 -2.20
N TYR A 229 0.86 -7.78 -1.87
CA TYR A 229 1.55 -6.90 -2.82
C TYR A 229 2.90 -6.43 -2.25
N GLY A 230 3.76 -5.95 -3.13
CA GLY A 230 4.97 -5.23 -2.77
C GLY A 230 6.23 -6.07 -2.90
N GLU A 231 7.34 -5.36 -3.14
CA GLU A 231 8.69 -5.91 -3.31
C GLU A 231 9.59 -5.60 -2.10
N PHE A 232 9.04 -4.99 -1.05
CA PHE A 232 9.77 -4.72 0.19
C PHE A 232 9.92 -6.03 0.97
N ARG A 233 11.01 -6.76 0.68
CA ARG A 233 11.35 -8.04 1.29
C ARG A 233 12.84 -8.15 1.51
N LEU A 234 13.23 -9.06 2.39
CA LEU A 234 14.65 -9.36 2.62
C LEU A 234 15.32 -9.85 1.32
N SER A 235 16.50 -9.32 1.04
CA SER A 235 17.37 -9.78 -0.06
C SER A 235 17.95 -11.16 0.24
N ASP A 236 18.33 -11.89 -0.81
CA ASP A 236 19.05 -13.16 -0.71
C ASP A 236 20.58 -12.91 -0.64
N THR A 237 21.02 -12.23 0.42
CA THR A 237 22.44 -11.92 0.70
C THR A 237 22.77 -12.13 2.17
N ASP A 238 24.07 -12.12 2.50
CA ASP A 238 24.58 -12.19 3.88
C ASP A 238 24.96 -10.81 4.46
N ALA A 239 24.61 -9.71 3.79
CA ALA A 239 25.01 -8.37 4.24
C ALA A 239 24.36 -8.03 5.60
N PRO A 240 25.07 -7.38 6.54
CA PRO A 240 24.45 -6.86 7.77
C PRO A 240 23.35 -5.84 7.44
N ILE A 241 22.34 -5.78 8.31
CA ILE A 241 21.07 -5.10 8.08
C ILE A 241 20.93 -3.88 8.98
N ILE A 242 20.53 -2.76 8.38
CA ILE A 242 20.08 -1.56 9.10
C ILE A 242 18.59 -1.36 8.80
N CYS A 243 17.73 -1.65 9.78
CA CYS A 243 16.31 -1.34 9.68
C CYS A 243 16.05 0.05 10.25
N ILE A 244 15.26 0.90 9.58
CA ILE A 244 14.83 2.20 10.11
C ILE A 244 13.34 2.37 9.88
N ALA A 245 12.58 2.59 10.96
CA ALA A 245 11.15 2.86 10.84
C ALA A 245 10.64 3.93 11.77
N GLY A 246 9.46 4.45 11.47
CA GLY A 246 8.73 5.39 12.32
C GLY A 246 7.22 5.23 12.20
N GLY A 247 6.51 5.37 13.33
CA GLY A 247 5.05 5.20 13.39
C GLY A 247 4.59 3.81 12.95
N SER A 248 3.56 3.74 12.10
CA SER A 248 3.06 2.47 11.56
C SER A 248 4.04 1.75 10.62
N GLY A 249 5.13 2.42 10.20
CA GLY A 249 6.20 1.79 9.43
C GLY A 249 6.94 0.67 10.18
N MET A 250 6.66 0.49 11.48
CA MET A 250 7.13 -0.70 12.21
C MET A 250 6.52 -2.00 11.67
N ALA A 251 5.32 -1.99 11.09
CA ALA A 251 4.62 -3.20 10.66
C ALA A 251 5.47 -4.15 9.78
N PRO A 252 6.00 -3.71 8.62
CA PRO A 252 6.76 -4.62 7.76
C PRO A 252 8.10 -5.02 8.38
N ILE A 253 8.77 -4.13 9.13
CA ILE A 253 10.03 -4.46 9.82
C ILE A 253 9.80 -5.50 10.92
N TRP A 254 8.70 -5.38 11.65
CA TRP A 254 8.27 -6.34 12.68
C TRP A 254 7.96 -7.73 12.08
N SER A 255 7.36 -7.76 10.90
CA SER A 255 7.17 -9.00 10.13
C SER A 255 8.51 -9.61 9.73
N ILE A 256 9.41 -8.82 9.13
CA ILE A 256 10.73 -9.27 8.65
C ILE A 256 11.59 -9.84 9.79
N ILE A 257 11.74 -9.14 10.91
CA ILE A 257 12.61 -9.60 12.03
C ILE A 257 12.08 -10.91 12.62
N ARG A 258 10.76 -11.06 12.75
CA ARG A 258 10.16 -12.30 13.27
C ARG A 258 10.25 -13.45 12.25
N ASP A 259 10.09 -13.18 10.96
CA ASP A 259 10.32 -14.18 9.90
C ASP A 259 11.77 -14.64 9.84
N MET A 260 12.73 -13.72 9.99
CA MET A 260 14.16 -14.04 10.09
C MET A 260 14.43 -15.00 11.26
N LYS A 261 13.85 -14.73 12.44
CA LYS A 261 13.94 -15.64 13.59
C LYS A 261 13.36 -17.02 13.27
N ASP A 262 12.15 -17.10 12.70
CA ASP A 262 11.48 -18.37 12.42
C ASP A 262 12.24 -19.20 11.38
N ARG A 263 12.84 -18.53 10.38
CA ARG A 263 13.67 -19.14 9.33
C ARG A 263 15.14 -19.32 9.71
N LYS A 264 15.56 -18.91 10.91
CA LYS A 264 16.95 -18.96 11.41
C LYS A 264 17.94 -18.20 10.51
N ILE A 265 17.53 -17.04 10.02
CA ILE A 265 18.40 -16.10 9.33
C ILE A 265 19.07 -15.22 10.39
N GLU A 266 20.37 -15.41 10.59
CA GLU A 266 21.13 -14.79 11.70
C GLU A 266 22.02 -13.62 11.24
N ARG A 267 21.60 -12.89 10.20
CA ARG A 267 22.28 -11.68 9.73
C ARG A 267 22.29 -10.63 10.84
N GLU A 268 23.46 -10.06 11.12
CA GLU A 268 23.59 -8.96 12.08
C GLU A 268 22.63 -7.83 11.68
N THR A 269 21.73 -7.46 12.59
CA THR A 269 20.61 -6.57 12.33
C THR A 269 20.50 -5.53 13.44
N THR A 270 20.61 -4.26 13.07
CA THR A 270 20.29 -3.15 13.96
C THR A 270 19.00 -2.48 13.51
N TYR A 271 18.00 -2.45 14.39
CA TYR A 271 16.72 -1.79 14.12
C TYR A 271 16.61 -0.47 14.89
N PHE A 272 16.56 0.62 14.14
CA PHE A 272 16.32 1.97 14.61
C PHE A 272 14.83 2.32 14.49
N PHE A 273 14.19 2.64 15.61
CA PHE A 273 12.80 3.10 15.62
C PHE A 273 12.70 4.54 16.10
N GLY A 274 12.35 5.44 15.17
CA GLY A 274 12.17 6.86 15.44
C GLY A 274 10.74 7.15 15.91
N ALA A 275 10.61 7.78 17.07
CA ALA A 275 9.32 8.20 17.63
C ALA A 275 9.43 9.60 18.25
N ARG A 276 8.30 10.25 18.54
CA ARG A 276 8.32 11.61 19.12
C ARG A 276 8.60 11.57 20.61
N SER A 277 7.89 10.71 21.33
CA SER A 277 7.94 10.54 22.78
C SER A 277 7.78 9.07 23.16
N GLN A 278 7.90 8.76 24.44
CA GLN A 278 7.65 7.40 24.95
C GLN A 278 6.22 6.90 24.64
N ALA A 279 5.23 7.80 24.55
CA ALA A 279 3.84 7.45 24.24
C ALA A 279 3.60 6.97 22.79
N ASP A 280 4.59 7.17 21.91
CA ASP A 280 4.57 6.76 20.52
C ASP A 280 5.26 5.40 20.29
N LEU A 281 5.88 4.83 21.33
CA LEU A 281 6.53 3.52 21.28
C LEU A 281 5.50 2.41 21.49
N PHE A 282 5.59 1.35 20.68
CA PHE A 282 4.83 0.12 20.85
C PHE A 282 5.70 -1.10 20.54
N TYR A 283 5.24 -2.30 20.93
CA TYR A 283 6.01 -3.55 20.97
C TYR A 283 7.37 -3.47 21.67
N LEU A 284 7.59 -2.49 22.55
CA LEU A 284 8.88 -2.24 23.18
C LEU A 284 9.36 -3.44 23.99
N GLU A 285 8.48 -4.07 24.77
CA GLU A 285 8.84 -5.23 25.58
C GLU A 285 9.19 -6.42 24.69
N GLU A 286 8.40 -6.66 23.65
CA GLU A 286 8.61 -7.76 22.71
C GLU A 286 9.94 -7.58 21.94
N LEU A 287 10.26 -6.37 21.49
CA LEU A 287 11.53 -6.05 20.82
C LEU A 287 12.73 -6.20 21.77
N ARG A 288 12.61 -5.75 23.02
CA ARG A 288 13.65 -5.96 24.05
C ARG A 288 13.81 -7.44 24.39
N GLN A 289 12.74 -8.21 24.37
CA GLN A 289 12.82 -9.65 24.57
C GLN A 289 13.50 -10.34 23.39
N LEU A 290 13.26 -9.91 22.15
CA LEU A 290 13.97 -10.39 20.97
C LEU A 290 15.47 -10.10 21.07
N GLU A 291 15.86 -8.86 21.41
CA GLU A 291 17.27 -8.46 21.59
C GLU A 291 18.00 -9.31 22.64
N LYS A 292 17.32 -9.74 23.72
CA LYS A 292 17.91 -10.63 24.73
C LYS A 292 18.17 -12.05 24.23
N VAL A 293 17.35 -12.57 23.31
CA VAL A 293 17.39 -13.98 22.88
C VAL A 293 18.03 -14.18 21.50
N LEU A 294 18.15 -13.12 20.70
CA LEU A 294 18.72 -13.15 19.36
C LEU A 294 20.06 -12.40 19.36
N PRO A 295 21.21 -13.11 19.36
CA PRO A 295 22.53 -12.47 19.50
C PRO A 295 22.90 -11.57 18.31
N TRP A 296 22.22 -11.74 17.18
CA TRP A 296 22.39 -10.97 15.95
C TRP A 296 21.46 -9.76 15.86
N PHE A 297 20.59 -9.50 16.84
CA PHE A 297 19.60 -8.42 16.80
C PHE A 297 19.85 -7.36 17.86
N THR A 298 19.89 -6.09 17.45
CA THR A 298 19.98 -4.91 18.34
C THR A 298 18.83 -3.95 18.06
N PHE A 299 18.19 -3.44 19.12
CA PHE A 299 17.06 -2.51 18.99
C PHE A 299 17.36 -1.14 19.64
N ILE A 300 17.29 -0.09 18.82
CA ILE A 300 17.63 1.28 19.21
C ILE A 300 16.43 2.21 18.95
N PRO A 301 15.56 2.40 19.95
CA PRO A 301 14.53 3.42 19.90
C PRO A 301 15.15 4.81 20.12
N ALA A 302 14.70 5.80 19.33
CA ALA A 302 15.13 7.19 19.46
C ALA A 302 13.94 8.13 19.54
N LEU A 303 14.01 9.09 20.47
CA LEU A 303 12.93 10.04 20.71
C LEU A 303 13.33 11.47 20.33
N SER A 304 12.60 12.07 19.39
CA SER A 304 12.93 13.39 18.85
C SER A 304 12.39 14.57 19.66
N ALA A 305 11.37 14.35 20.50
CA ALA A 305 10.65 15.40 21.22
C ALA A 305 10.31 15.00 22.67
N GLU A 306 11.03 14.01 23.21
CA GLU A 306 10.88 13.59 24.59
C GLU A 306 11.41 14.67 25.55
N PRO A 307 10.67 15.07 26.59
CA PRO A 307 11.12 16.08 27.54
C PRO A 307 12.47 15.72 28.18
N GLU A 308 13.34 16.70 28.38
CA GLU A 308 14.67 16.49 28.98
C GLU A 308 14.61 15.93 30.40
N ASN A 309 13.55 16.29 31.13
CA ASN A 309 13.32 15.87 32.50
C ASN A 309 12.60 14.51 32.61
N SER A 310 12.37 13.81 31.51
CA SER A 310 11.79 12.46 31.55
C SER A 310 12.80 11.40 32.00
N ASP A 311 12.30 10.22 32.33
CA ASP A 311 13.09 9.05 32.70
C ASP A 311 13.71 8.32 31.49
N TRP A 312 13.52 8.83 30.26
CA TRP A 312 14.06 8.23 29.06
C TRP A 312 15.59 8.28 29.02
N LYS A 313 16.20 7.09 29.01
CA LYS A 313 17.66 6.87 28.97
C LYS A 313 18.18 6.43 27.60
N GLY A 314 17.27 6.23 26.63
CA GLY A 314 17.64 5.82 25.28
C GLY A 314 18.14 6.99 24.43
N GLU A 315 18.28 6.75 23.14
CA GLU A 315 18.71 7.76 22.19
C GLU A 315 17.71 8.92 22.10
N ARG A 316 18.24 10.14 21.95
CA ARG A 316 17.47 11.37 21.77
C ARG A 316 17.90 12.07 20.48
N GLY A 317 16.95 12.76 19.86
CA GLY A 317 17.14 13.50 18.61
C GLY A 317 16.45 12.84 17.41
N LEU A 318 16.72 13.36 16.21
CA LEU A 318 16.18 12.78 14.98
C LEU A 318 16.85 11.44 14.69
N ILE A 319 16.08 10.51 14.12
CA ILE A 319 16.57 9.15 13.82
C ILE A 319 17.80 9.17 12.90
N THR A 320 17.87 10.14 11.99
CA THR A 320 19.01 10.39 11.10
C THR A 320 20.31 10.67 11.86
N ASP A 321 20.22 11.44 12.95
CA ASP A 321 21.38 11.81 13.75
C ASP A 321 21.88 10.62 14.57
N VAL A 322 20.94 9.81 15.07
CA VAL A 322 21.22 8.58 15.81
C VAL A 322 21.91 7.57 14.90
N VAL A 323 21.32 7.29 13.73
CA VAL A 323 21.90 6.37 12.74
C VAL A 323 23.32 6.81 12.35
N SER A 324 23.55 8.11 12.10
CA SER A 324 24.88 8.63 11.77
C SER A 324 25.93 8.41 12.87
N ARG A 325 25.53 8.44 14.15
CA ARG A 325 26.44 8.20 15.28
C ARG A 325 26.84 6.73 15.40
N HIS A 326 25.91 5.83 15.13
CA HIS A 326 26.10 4.39 15.26
C HIS A 326 26.78 3.78 14.02
N PHE A 327 26.51 4.31 12.83
CA PHE A 327 27.00 3.79 11.55
C PHE A 327 27.70 4.87 10.71
N PRO A 328 28.95 5.23 11.04
CA PRO A 328 29.73 6.16 10.22
C PRO A 328 30.16 5.59 8.86
N ASP A 329 30.15 4.26 8.71
CA ASP A 329 30.39 3.53 7.44
C ASP A 329 29.31 2.46 7.24
N CYS A 330 28.54 2.62 6.16
CA CYS A 330 27.45 1.75 5.77
C CYS A 330 27.76 0.92 4.51
N SER A 331 28.99 0.96 3.99
CA SER A 331 29.36 0.40 2.67
C SER A 331 29.12 -1.11 2.51
N ARG A 332 29.11 -1.86 3.62
CA ARG A 332 28.83 -3.31 3.65
C ARG A 332 27.38 -3.67 3.97
N HIS A 333 26.55 -2.68 4.32
CA HIS A 333 25.21 -2.92 4.88
C HIS A 333 24.14 -2.83 3.80
N GLU A 334 23.00 -3.44 4.10
CA GLU A 334 21.74 -3.21 3.40
C GLU A 334 20.76 -2.51 4.35
N ALA A 335 20.00 -1.56 3.82
CA ALA A 335 19.03 -0.82 4.61
C ALA A 335 17.59 -1.15 4.20
N TYR A 336 16.72 -1.23 5.20
CA TYR A 336 15.29 -1.50 5.06
C TYR A 336 14.52 -0.40 5.78
N LEU A 337 13.93 0.52 5.03
CA LEU A 337 13.31 1.73 5.55
C LEU A 337 11.79 1.69 5.38
N CYS A 338 11.03 2.02 6.42
CA CYS A 338 9.58 2.13 6.28
C CYS A 338 8.98 3.24 7.15
N GLY A 339 8.17 4.11 6.55
CA GLY A 339 7.53 5.22 7.26
C GLY A 339 7.13 6.37 6.34
N SER A 340 7.14 7.59 6.89
CA SER A 340 6.73 8.78 6.13
C SER A 340 7.75 9.14 5.04
N PRO A 341 7.32 9.74 3.91
CA PRO A 341 8.21 10.10 2.81
C PRO A 341 9.40 10.97 3.26
N GLY A 342 9.13 11.99 4.09
CA GLY A 342 10.19 12.88 4.58
C GLY A 342 11.20 12.19 5.49
N MET A 343 10.79 11.19 6.29
CA MET A 343 11.74 10.40 7.09
C MET A 343 12.62 9.53 6.19
N ILE A 344 12.02 8.86 5.20
CA ILE A 344 12.76 7.98 4.29
C ILE A 344 13.76 8.79 3.47
N ASP A 345 13.34 9.91 2.88
CA ASP A 345 14.23 10.77 2.09
C ASP A 345 15.44 11.25 2.91
N ALA A 346 15.22 11.63 4.17
CA ALA A 346 16.29 12.05 5.07
C ALA A 346 17.24 10.89 5.46
N CYS A 347 16.70 9.70 5.69
CA CYS A 347 17.52 8.51 6.02
C CYS A 347 18.34 8.03 4.82
N VAL A 348 17.76 8.03 3.60
CA VAL A 348 18.47 7.70 2.36
C VAL A 348 19.69 8.62 2.23
N ALA A 349 19.52 9.93 2.38
CA ALA A 349 20.63 10.89 2.29
C ALA A 349 21.76 10.61 3.31
N VAL A 350 21.41 10.22 4.54
CA VAL A 350 22.38 9.84 5.58
C VAL A 350 23.15 8.57 5.21
N LEU A 351 22.43 7.52 4.79
CA LEU A 351 23.03 6.22 4.46
C LEU A 351 23.94 6.31 3.23
N THR A 352 23.50 7.02 2.18
CA THR A 352 24.33 7.26 0.98
C THR A 352 25.58 8.07 1.35
N LYS A 353 25.46 9.09 2.21
CA LYS A 353 26.62 9.85 2.70
C LYS A 353 27.59 8.98 3.51
N ALA A 354 27.08 7.98 4.24
CA ALA A 354 27.88 6.97 4.94
C ALA A 354 28.42 5.85 4.03
N GLY A 355 28.27 5.98 2.70
CA GLY A 355 28.88 5.07 1.72
C GLY A 355 28.01 3.88 1.30
N MET A 356 26.73 3.82 1.70
CA MET A 356 25.81 2.78 1.22
C MET A 356 25.42 3.02 -0.24
N PRO A 357 25.56 2.03 -1.14
CA PRO A 357 25.04 2.12 -2.50
C PRO A 357 23.50 2.27 -2.51
N GLU A 358 22.95 3.07 -3.44
CA GLU A 358 21.49 3.32 -3.48
C GLU A 358 20.67 2.06 -3.75
N ASP A 359 21.19 1.11 -4.53
CA ASP A 359 20.57 -0.18 -4.81
C ASP A 359 20.54 -1.12 -3.59
N LYS A 360 21.23 -0.76 -2.51
CA LYS A 360 21.23 -1.43 -1.21
C LYS A 360 20.31 -0.78 -0.18
N ILE A 361 19.61 0.30 -0.56
CA ILE A 361 18.61 0.97 0.28
C ILE A 361 17.21 0.60 -0.21
N LEU A 362 16.61 -0.39 0.42
CA LEU A 362 15.23 -0.80 0.16
C LEU A 362 14.29 0.01 1.05
N TYR A 363 13.17 0.48 0.50
CA TYR A 363 12.21 1.25 1.28
C TYR A 363 10.76 1.04 0.86
N ASP A 364 9.85 1.22 1.81
CA ASP A 364 8.41 1.30 1.60
C ASP A 364 7.88 2.66 2.12
N LYS A 365 7.47 3.54 1.19
CA LYS A 365 7.01 4.91 1.46
C LYS A 365 5.49 4.94 1.62
N PHE A 366 5.03 5.34 2.81
CA PHE A 366 3.59 5.50 3.07
C PHE A 366 3.12 6.89 2.63
N THR A 367 2.52 6.97 1.44
CA THR A 367 2.05 8.23 0.81
C THR A 367 0.57 8.51 1.04
#